data_AF-A0A7S1GQC8-F1
#
_entry.id   AF-A0A7S1GQC8-F1
#
_cell.length_a   1.000
_cell.length_b   1.000
_cell.length_c   1.000
_cell.angle_alpha   90.00
_cell.angle_beta   90.00
_cell.angle_gamma   90.00
#
_symmetry.space_group_name_H-M   'P 1'
#
loop_
_entity.id
_entity.type
_entity.pdbx_description
1 polymer ?
#
loop_
_entity_poly.entity_id
_entity_poly.type
_entity_poly.pdbx_seq_one_letter_code
_entity_poly.pdbx_strand_id
1 'polypeptide(L)'
;DLVTMEAVIWGGEDLGASFDRIPLAECDHPLVDDELKEKAAEYHEQLVELAVELDEDVLMAYLEGEEPDVPTMKRLIRKGTLSLSFVPVITGTAFKNKGVQPLLDAVVDYMPSPL
;
A
#
# COMPACT_ATOMS: atom_id res chain seq x y z
N ASP A 1 -4.38 -1.38 -2.95
CA ASP A 1 -3.02 -1.21 -2.44
C ASP A 1 -2.71 0.28 -2.54
N LEU A 2 -2.57 0.95 -1.40
CA LEU A 2 -2.34 2.41 -1.38
C LEU A 2 -0.90 2.75 -1.78
N VAL A 3 0.04 1.81 -1.74
CA VAL A 3 1.43 2.10 -2.14
C VAL A 3 1.55 2.14 -3.66
N THR A 4 0.87 1.22 -4.36
CA THR A 4 0.92 1.12 -5.83
C THR A 4 -0.28 1.77 -6.52
N MET A 5 -1.29 2.21 -5.77
CA MET A 5 -2.57 2.71 -6.28
C MET A 5 -3.28 1.71 -7.21
N GLU A 6 -3.28 0.43 -6.80
CA GLU A 6 -3.93 -0.66 -7.54
C GLU A 6 -5.10 -1.27 -6.75
N ALA A 7 -6.17 -1.65 -7.45
CA ALA A 7 -7.17 -2.57 -6.94
C ALA A 7 -6.65 -4.01 -7.05
N VAL A 8 -6.79 -4.79 -5.97
CA VAL A 8 -6.45 -6.22 -5.96
C VAL A 8 -7.75 -7.01 -5.97
N ILE A 9 -8.02 -7.76 -7.04
CA ILE A 9 -9.29 -8.46 -7.28
C ILE A 9 -9.05 -9.98 -7.27
N TRP A 10 -9.63 -10.67 -6.29
CA TRP A 10 -9.53 -12.13 -6.17
C TRP A 10 -10.66 -12.84 -6.92
N GLY A 11 -10.28 -13.74 -7.83
CA GLY A 11 -11.20 -14.55 -8.66
C GLY A 11 -11.96 -15.65 -7.90
N GLY A 12 -11.49 -16.04 -6.71
CA GLY A 12 -12.27 -16.79 -5.71
C GLY A 12 -12.27 -18.32 -5.81
N GLU A 13 -11.88 -18.91 -6.94
CA GLU A 13 -11.97 -20.37 -7.14
C GLU A 13 -10.76 -21.17 -6.61
N ASP A 14 -9.65 -20.51 -6.29
CA ASP A 14 -8.36 -21.16 -6.02
C ASP A 14 -7.74 -20.79 -4.67
N LEU A 15 -8.60 -20.56 -3.67
CA LEU A 15 -8.17 -20.19 -2.30
C LEU A 15 -7.29 -18.93 -2.28
N GLY A 16 -7.55 -18.02 -3.23
CA GLY A 16 -6.87 -16.74 -3.33
C GLY A 16 -5.46 -16.81 -3.92
N ALA A 17 -5.12 -17.91 -4.60
CA ALA A 17 -3.86 -18.05 -5.31
C ALA A 17 -3.79 -17.13 -6.54
N SER A 18 -4.93 -16.85 -7.19
CA SER A 18 -5.03 -15.93 -8.32
C SER A 18 -5.78 -14.68 -7.94
N PHE A 19 -5.15 -13.55 -8.25
CA PHE A 19 -5.73 -12.24 -8.15
C PHE A 19 -5.13 -11.33 -9.23
N ASP A 20 -5.95 -10.41 -9.70
CA ASP A 20 -5.52 -9.38 -10.65
C ASP A 20 -5.18 -8.11 -9.88
N ARG A 21 -4.10 -7.45 -10.30
CA ARG A 21 -3.77 -6.08 -9.89
C ARG A 21 -4.13 -5.18 -11.06
N ILE A 22 -5.02 -4.23 -10.81
CA ILE A 22 -5.53 -3.31 -11.82
C ILE A 22 -5.24 -1.89 -11.32
N PRO A 23 -4.68 -0.99 -12.14
CA PRO A 23 -4.57 0.42 -11.76
C PRO A 23 -5.94 0.93 -11.27
N LEU A 24 -5.98 1.54 -10.09
CA LEU A 24 -7.26 1.86 -9.43
C LEU A 24 -8.13 2.78 -10.28
N ALA A 25 -7.50 3.71 -11.03
CA ALA A 25 -8.17 4.59 -11.98
C ALA A 25 -8.88 3.83 -13.11
N GLU A 26 -8.33 2.70 -13.53
CA GLU A 26 -8.83 1.86 -14.64
C GLU A 26 -9.77 0.74 -14.19
N CYS A 27 -9.88 0.52 -12.87
CA CYS A 27 -10.71 -0.55 -12.32
C CYS A 27 -12.21 -0.24 -12.50
N ASP A 28 -12.92 -1.19 -13.11
CA ASP A 28 -14.36 -1.15 -13.38
C ASP A 28 -15.17 -2.12 -12.50
N HIS A 29 -14.52 -2.72 -11.49
CA HIS A 29 -15.16 -3.68 -10.60
C HIS A 29 -16.34 -3.02 -9.85
N PRO A 30 -17.52 -3.66 -9.73
CA PRO A 30 -18.72 -3.05 -9.16
C PRO A 30 -18.63 -2.56 -7.70
N LEU A 31 -17.59 -2.99 -6.98
CA LEU A 31 -17.30 -2.58 -5.59
C LEU A 31 -16.24 -1.47 -5.50
N VAL A 32 -15.72 -1.00 -6.63
CA VAL A 32 -14.70 0.05 -6.74
C VAL A 32 -15.33 1.23 -7.48
N ASP A 33 -16.25 1.89 -6.80
CA ASP A 33 -16.91 3.09 -7.28
C ASP A 33 -16.02 4.33 -7.14
N ASP A 34 -16.49 5.46 -7.68
CA ASP A 34 -15.73 6.71 -7.67
C ASP A 34 -15.50 7.24 -6.24
N GLU A 35 -16.45 7.03 -5.32
CA GLU A 35 -16.29 7.39 -3.91
C GLU A 35 -15.13 6.63 -3.26
N LEU A 36 -15.01 5.31 -3.53
CA LEU A 36 -13.88 4.53 -3.04
C LEU A 36 -12.55 4.97 -3.68
N LYS A 37 -12.55 5.34 -4.96
CA LYS A 37 -11.36 5.85 -5.66
C LYS A 37 -10.88 7.18 -5.07
N GLU A 38 -11.79 8.11 -4.82
CA GLU A 38 -11.50 9.39 -4.15
C GLU A 38 -10.94 9.16 -2.75
N LYS A 39 -11.57 8.27 -1.97
CA LYS A 39 -11.11 7.91 -0.63
C LYS A 39 -9.72 7.25 -0.64
N ALA A 40 -9.43 6.42 -1.64
CA ALA A 40 -8.11 5.83 -1.79
C ALA A 40 -7.05 6.88 -2.13
N ALA A 41 -7.38 7.88 -2.95
CA ALA A 41 -6.48 9.00 -3.23
C ALA A 41 -6.20 9.81 -1.96
N GLU A 42 -7.22 10.11 -1.15
CA GLU A 42 -7.07 10.78 0.15
C GLU A 42 -6.13 10.01 1.09
N TYR A 43 -6.34 8.69 1.25
CA TYR A 43 -5.47 7.90 2.11
C TYR A 43 -4.07 7.66 1.53
N HIS A 44 -3.92 7.69 0.21
CA HIS A 44 -2.61 7.65 -0.43
C HIS A 44 -1.81 8.91 -0.12
N GLU A 45 -2.42 10.09 -0.25
CA GLU A 45 -1.79 11.36 0.12
C GLU A 45 -1.35 11.35 1.59
N GLN A 46 -2.25 10.97 2.51
CA GLN A 46 -1.91 10.84 3.94
C GLN A 46 -0.78 9.84 4.20
N LEU A 47 -0.73 8.74 3.44
CA LEU A 47 0.33 7.74 3.54
C LEU A 47 1.68 8.30 3.04
N VAL A 48 1.68 9.02 1.92
CA VAL A 48 2.87 9.66 1.35
C VAL A 48 3.40 10.70 2.30
N GLU A 49 2.55 11.64 2.77
CA GLU A 49 2.93 12.68 3.73
C GLU A 49 3.59 12.09 4.98
N LEU A 50 2.96 11.08 5.59
CA LEU A 50 3.50 10.42 6.78
C LEU A 50 4.83 9.70 6.52
N ALA A 51 5.00 9.11 5.32
CA ALA A 51 6.19 8.37 4.97
C ALA A 51 7.39 9.28 4.68
N VAL A 52 7.18 10.38 3.94
CA VAL A 52 8.27 11.28 3.53
C VAL A 52 8.88 12.04 4.71
N GLU A 53 8.13 12.28 5.78
CA GLU A 53 8.66 12.87 7.03
C GLU A 53 9.82 12.08 7.65
N LEU A 54 9.99 10.82 7.26
CA LEU A 54 11.09 9.99 7.77
C LEU A 54 12.42 10.22 7.06
N ASP A 55 12.48 10.99 5.98
CA ASP A 55 13.68 11.22 5.17
C ASP A 55 13.70 12.65 4.61
N GLU A 56 14.59 13.49 5.14
CA GLU A 56 14.63 14.93 4.84
C GLU A 56 14.80 15.20 3.34
N ASP A 57 15.63 14.42 2.64
CA ASP A 57 15.85 14.59 1.19
C ASP A 57 14.58 14.28 0.40
N VAL A 58 13.83 13.24 0.79
CA VAL A 58 12.57 12.87 0.12
C VAL A 58 11.46 13.87 0.46
N LEU A 59 11.40 14.35 1.70
CA LEU A 59 10.45 15.39 2.10
C LEU A 59 10.66 16.67 1.27
N MET A 60 11.91 17.09 1.09
CA MET A 60 12.21 18.28 0.27
C MET A 60 11.79 18.09 -1.18
N ALA A 61 12.08 16.93 -1.78
CA ALA A 61 11.64 16.62 -3.15
C ALA A 61 10.11 16.62 -3.28
N TYR A 62 9.41 16.03 -2.30
CA TYR A 62 7.94 16.02 -2.25
C TYR A 62 7.36 17.44 -2.18
N LEU A 63 7.94 18.33 -1.35
CA LEU A 63 7.55 19.74 -1.28
C LEU A 63 7.80 20.52 -2.58
N GLU A 64 8.73 20.05 -3.42
CA GLU A 64 8.98 20.57 -4.77
C GLU A 64 8.05 19.96 -5.84
N GLY A 65 7.17 19.02 -5.44
CA GLY A 65 6.19 18.36 -6.30
C GLY A 65 6.67 17.05 -6.91
N GLU A 66 7.78 16.49 -6.42
CA GLU A 66 8.30 15.18 -6.85
C GLU A 66 7.77 14.06 -5.95
N GLU A 67 6.82 13.28 -6.47
CA GLU A 67 6.27 12.13 -5.76
C GLU A 67 7.31 10.98 -5.61
N PRO A 68 7.44 10.36 -4.43
CA PRO A 68 8.32 9.23 -4.23
C PRO A 68 7.87 8.01 -5.04
N ASP A 69 8.83 7.30 -5.62
CA ASP A 69 8.55 6.02 -6.29
C ASP A 69 8.19 4.91 -5.29
N VAL A 70 7.59 3.82 -5.80
CA VAL A 70 7.18 2.67 -4.97
C VAL A 70 8.34 2.08 -4.13
N PRO A 71 9.56 1.88 -4.67
CA PRO A 71 10.71 1.47 -3.88
C PRO A 71 11.03 2.43 -2.72
N THR A 72 10.96 3.74 -2.95
CA THR A 72 11.17 4.76 -1.93
C THR A 72 10.08 4.71 -0.88
N MET A 73 8.81 4.63 -1.28
CA MET A 73 7.69 4.46 -0.37
C MET A 73 7.86 3.23 0.53
N LYS A 74 8.22 2.08 -0.04
CA LYS A 74 8.46 0.86 0.75
C LYS A 74 9.62 1.03 1.75
N ARG A 75 10.71 1.70 1.34
CA ARG A 75 11.85 2.00 2.21
C ARG A 75 11.44 2.87 3.39
N LEU A 76 10.63 3.89 3.15
CA LEU A 76 10.14 4.81 4.18
C LEU A 76 9.16 4.12 5.12
N ILE A 77 8.19 3.37 4.59
CA ILE A 77 7.25 2.57 5.41
C ILE A 77 8.01 1.60 6.31
N ARG A 78 9.03 0.91 5.77
CA ARG A 78 9.92 0.06 6.57
C ARG A 78 10.62 0.85 7.66
N LYS A 79 11.23 2.00 7.33
CA LYS A 79 11.91 2.86 8.32
C LYS A 79 10.99 3.23 9.47
N GLY A 80 9.76 3.65 9.17
CA GLY A 80 8.75 4.04 10.16
C GLY A 80 8.24 2.88 11.00
N THR A 81 8.12 1.70 10.40
CA THR A 81 7.76 0.46 11.10
C THR A 81 8.83 0.08 12.10
N LEU A 82 10.11 0.10 11.68
CA LEU A 82 11.24 -0.29 12.52
C LEU A 82 11.54 0.71 13.65
N SER A 83 11.28 2.00 13.42
CA SER A 83 11.41 3.04 14.44
C SER A 83 10.20 3.16 15.36
N LEU A 84 9.12 2.41 15.09
CA LEU A 84 7.82 2.55 15.76
C LEU A 84 7.21 3.95 15.63
N SER A 85 7.55 4.69 14.57
CA SER A 85 6.93 5.97 14.25
C SER A 85 5.47 5.79 13.83
N PHE A 86 5.17 4.67 13.16
CA PHE A 86 3.81 4.23 12.84
C PHE A 86 3.77 2.70 12.65
N VAL A 87 2.55 2.15 12.56
CA VAL A 87 2.32 0.72 12.33
C VAL A 87 1.52 0.56 11.03
N PRO A 88 2.06 -0.11 10.00
CA PRO A 88 1.31 -0.39 8.79
C PRO A 88 0.08 -1.25 9.09
N VAL A 89 -1.09 -0.83 8.60
CA VAL A 89 -2.35 -1.56 8.75
C VAL A 89 -2.77 -2.12 7.40
N ILE A 90 -2.93 -3.44 7.34
CA ILE A 90 -3.38 -4.15 6.14
C ILE A 90 -4.72 -4.82 6.42
N THR A 91 -5.63 -4.72 5.47
CA THR A 91 -6.99 -5.26 5.58
C THR A 91 -7.15 -6.53 4.74
N GLY A 92 -7.97 -7.44 5.22
CA GLY A 92 -8.22 -8.71 4.56
C GLY A 92 -9.19 -9.60 5.34
N THR A 93 -9.54 -10.73 4.75
CA THR A 93 -10.38 -11.76 5.35
C THR A 93 -9.77 -13.14 5.12
N ALA A 94 -9.18 -13.70 6.18
CA ALA A 94 -8.61 -15.04 6.14
C ALA A 94 -9.66 -16.10 5.81
N PHE A 95 -10.87 -15.97 6.37
CA PHE A 95 -11.97 -16.90 6.12
C PHE A 95 -12.37 -16.99 4.63
N LYS A 96 -12.33 -15.87 3.90
CA LYS A 96 -12.65 -15.84 2.46
C LYS A 96 -11.40 -15.93 1.57
N ASN A 97 -10.22 -16.12 2.14
CA ASN A 97 -8.94 -16.19 1.44
C ASN A 97 -8.62 -14.95 0.57
N LYS A 98 -8.95 -13.74 1.06
CA LYS A 98 -8.65 -12.47 0.35
C LYS A 98 -7.84 -11.55 1.24
N GLY A 99 -6.68 -11.10 0.78
CA GLY A 99 -5.83 -10.13 1.50
C GLY A 99 -4.76 -10.73 2.41
N VAL A 100 -4.69 -12.06 2.56
CA VAL A 100 -3.61 -12.73 3.30
C VAL A 100 -2.30 -12.67 2.51
N GLN A 101 -2.37 -12.72 1.18
CA GLN A 101 -1.20 -12.71 0.30
C GLN A 101 -0.45 -11.36 0.37
N PRO A 102 -1.12 -10.19 0.22
CA PRO A 102 -0.47 -8.89 0.44
C PRO A 102 0.05 -8.69 1.87
N LEU A 103 -0.57 -9.31 2.88
CA LEU A 103 -0.04 -9.28 4.24
C LEU A 103 1.32 -9.99 4.33
N LEU A 104 1.50 -11.13 3.64
CA LEU A 104 2.78 -11.83 3.61
C LEU A 104 3.86 -11.00 2.89
N ASP A 105 3.50 -10.34 1.78
CA ASP A 105 4.41 -9.42 1.08
C ASP A 105 4.87 -8.29 2.02
N ALA A 106 3.94 -7.69 2.75
CA ALA A 106 4.25 -6.63 3.70
C ALA A 106 5.11 -7.07 4.89
N VAL A 107 5.01 -8.33 5.32
CA VAL A 107 5.94 -8.89 6.31
C VAL A 107 7.36 -8.84 5.76
N VAL A 108 7.55 -9.25 4.49
CA VAL A 108 8.87 -9.20 3.85
C VAL A 108 9.35 -7.76 3.67
N ASP A 109 8.48 -6.89 3.18
CA ASP A 109 8.84 -5.49 2.88
C ASP A 109 9.14 -4.69 4.15
N TYR A 110 8.35 -4.83 5.22
CA TYR A 110 8.34 -3.87 6.33
C TYR A 110 8.87 -4.40 7.67
N MET A 111 8.87 -5.72 7.90
CA MET A 111 9.28 -6.27 9.21
C MET A 111 10.80 -6.48 9.33
N PRO A 112 11.37 -6.44 10.54
CA PRO A 112 12.81 -6.59 10.75
C PRO A 112 13.33 -7.95 10.27
N SER A 113 14.55 -7.92 9.74
CA SER A 113 15.37 -9.10 9.51
C SER A 113 16.20 -9.38 10.78
N PRO A 114 16.55 -10.64 11.08
CA PRO A 114 17.49 -10.96 12.15
C PRO A 114 18.95 -10.53 11.88
N LEU A 115 19.23 -9.96 10.69
CA LEU A 115 20.54 -9.45 10.25
C LEU A 115 20.60 -7.93 10.32
#